data_AF-A0A178DJW9-F1
#
_entry.id   AF-A0A178DJW9-F1
#
_cell.length_a   1.000
_cell.length_b   1.000
_cell.length_c   1.000
_cell.angle_alpha   90.00
_cell.angle_beta   90.00
_cell.angle_gamma   90.00
#
_symmetry.space_group_name_H-M   'P 1'
#
loop_
_entity.id
_entity.type
_entity.pdbx_description
1 polymer ?
#
loop_
_entity_poly.entity_id
_entity_poly.type
_entity_poly.pdbx_seq_one_letter_code
_entity_poly.pdbx_strand_id
1 'polypeptide(L)'
;MTVYTSSTSRSSNRLLSLPSELRRNIYQYTFPDQVHLRCQDGITRISRCVQPYEDRHSPRNWNHGGWERKSHTEISCRRDPILGRRVQSTWGPHWKCEEHAHIEDEEMTQVTSLLRSCKDMFVDIVDQLCGIAVLHITDLETIDYIVQCANNTSGELRMAALLSNRISRLHMTLRLPLHFYQSLESAGGSEMEPGPTAIAKKWQQLGSNLSQMAQLRKLHLWLDHDDICSWSTLNEHAIVQPIISQLRDSGLEITLALPNLHPLLESETRHFIRHPPSNTFLCRNARQHVHVAVKDGRPQIVYSRDFPVLRFSLEYHDQPIDEVEEVERAMWKEGIDVERWVIETTGNGPELDI
;
A
#
# COMPACT_ATOMS: atom_id res chain seq x y z
N MET A 1 14.45 2.05 17.73
CA MET A 1 15.93 2.01 17.78
C MET A 1 16.37 3.21 18.60
N THR A 2 16.71 2.99 19.86
CA THR A 2 17.12 4.05 20.80
C THR A 2 18.64 4.03 20.85
N VAL A 3 19.34 5.08 20.41
CA VAL A 3 20.80 5.06 20.43
C VAL A 3 21.41 6.42 20.84
N TYR A 4 22.37 6.31 21.77
CA TYR A 4 23.39 7.26 22.23
C TYR A 4 23.02 8.24 23.36
N THR A 5 23.43 7.88 24.59
CA THR A 5 23.63 8.80 25.72
C THR A 5 25.11 9.01 26.09
N SER A 6 26.09 8.45 25.36
CA SER A 6 27.50 8.56 25.75
C SER A 6 28.31 9.50 24.85
N SER A 7 28.86 10.54 25.48
CA SER A 7 29.91 11.39 24.91
C SER A 7 31.25 10.64 24.98
N THR A 8 31.62 9.96 23.91
CA THR A 8 32.99 9.45 23.75
C THR A 8 33.63 10.06 22.50
N SER A 9 34.93 10.31 22.59
CA SER A 9 35.72 11.19 21.72
C SER A 9 35.50 10.96 20.21
N ARG A 10 35.36 12.07 19.46
CA ARG A 10 35.33 12.13 18.00
C ARG A 10 36.57 11.48 17.39
N SER A 11 36.52 10.18 17.11
CA SER A 11 37.28 9.65 15.98
C SER A 11 36.62 10.20 14.72
N SER A 12 37.37 10.95 13.92
CA SER A 12 36.85 11.54 12.68
C SER A 12 36.50 10.41 11.71
N ASN A 13 35.22 10.09 11.57
CA ASN A 13 34.78 9.10 10.60
C ASN A 13 35.17 9.61 9.20
N ARG A 14 36.05 8.87 8.50
CA ARG A 14 36.54 9.27 7.18
C ARG A 14 35.42 9.44 6.16
N LEU A 15 34.35 8.64 6.28
CA LEU A 15 33.19 8.79 5.41
C LEU A 15 32.53 10.17 5.59
N LEU A 16 32.34 10.61 6.84
CA LEU A 16 31.75 11.92 7.16
C LEU A 16 32.67 13.10 6.81
N SER A 17 33.97 12.85 6.57
CA SER A 17 34.90 13.88 6.07
C SER A 17 34.80 14.10 4.56
N LEU A 18 34.17 13.19 3.82
CA LEU A 18 33.93 13.37 2.38
C LEU A 18 32.86 14.44 2.13
N PRO A 19 32.89 15.16 0.99
CA PRO A 19 31.78 16.00 0.52
C PRO A 19 30.45 15.26 0.49
N SER A 20 29.34 15.96 0.75
CA SER A 20 28.00 15.36 0.83
C SER A 20 27.58 14.68 -0.46
N GLU A 21 28.04 15.15 -1.61
CA GLU A 21 27.79 14.57 -2.93
C GLU A 21 28.42 13.18 -3.05
N LEU A 22 29.68 13.03 -2.60
CA LEU A 22 30.35 11.73 -2.63
C LEU A 22 29.72 10.74 -1.65
N ARG A 23 29.33 11.21 -0.45
CA ARG A 23 28.59 10.37 0.50
C ARG A 23 27.26 9.91 -0.08
N ARG A 24 26.49 10.82 -0.70
CA ARG A 24 25.23 10.48 -1.39
C ARG A 24 25.45 9.43 -2.47
N ASN A 25 26.48 9.60 -3.31
CA ASN A 25 26.79 8.62 -4.35
C ASN A 25 27.11 7.24 -3.74
N ILE A 26 27.92 7.18 -2.68
CA ILE A 26 28.22 5.92 -1.96
C ILE A 26 26.92 5.30 -1.44
N TYR A 27 26.09 6.10 -0.78
CA TYR A 27 24.83 5.65 -0.22
C TYR A 27 23.85 5.14 -1.28
N GLN A 28 23.79 5.73 -2.47
CA GLN A 28 22.95 5.23 -3.56
C GLN A 28 23.30 3.80 -4.00
N TYR A 29 24.57 3.37 -3.87
CA TYR A 29 24.94 1.97 -4.13
C TYR A 29 24.57 1.03 -2.97
N THR A 30 24.37 1.56 -1.77
CA THR A 30 24.09 0.78 -0.56
C THR A 30 22.60 0.69 -0.23
N PHE A 31 21.85 1.77 -0.46
CA PHE A 31 20.43 1.86 -0.12
C PHE A 31 19.55 1.55 -1.34
N PRO A 32 18.48 0.76 -1.17
CA PRO A 32 17.50 0.59 -2.22
C PRO A 32 16.70 1.89 -2.41
N ASP A 33 16.22 2.11 -3.63
CA ASP A 33 15.35 3.25 -3.98
C ASP A 33 14.00 3.21 -3.27
N GLN A 34 13.60 2.05 -2.74
CA GLN A 34 12.33 1.82 -2.08
C GLN A 34 12.56 0.99 -0.81
N VAL A 35 12.04 1.49 0.31
CA VAL A 35 12.16 0.84 1.62
C VAL A 35 10.80 0.78 2.31
N HIS A 36 10.55 -0.29 3.07
CA HIS A 36 9.41 -0.35 3.98
C HIS A 36 9.80 0.21 5.33
N LEU A 37 8.87 0.93 5.94
CA LEU A 37 8.97 1.39 7.32
C LEU A 37 7.80 0.81 8.10
N ARG A 38 8.13 0.19 9.23
CA ARG A 38 7.15 -0.33 10.18
C ARG A 38 7.50 0.12 11.59
N CYS A 39 6.48 0.45 12.37
CA CYS A 39 6.63 0.62 13.81
C CYS A 39 5.96 -0.53 14.55
N GLN A 40 6.75 -1.28 15.31
CA GLN A 40 6.25 -2.36 16.16
C GLN A 40 6.83 -2.17 17.55
N ASP A 41 5.98 -2.18 18.57
CA ASP A 41 6.36 -2.02 19.98
C ASP A 41 7.19 -0.74 20.24
N GLY A 42 6.85 0.34 19.55
CA GLY A 42 7.58 1.62 19.64
C GLY A 42 8.96 1.58 18.99
N ILE A 43 9.28 0.56 18.19
CA ILE A 43 10.54 0.41 17.47
C ILE A 43 10.28 0.56 15.98
N THR A 44 10.84 1.63 15.41
CA THR A 44 10.96 1.79 13.95
C THR A 44 11.93 0.76 13.38
N ARG A 45 11.48 0.00 12.39
CA ARG A 45 12.29 -0.88 11.56
C ARG A 45 12.16 -0.47 10.11
N ILE A 46 13.28 -0.50 9.40
CA ILE A 46 13.33 -0.35 7.95
C ILE A 46 13.50 -1.76 7.35
N SER A 47 13.07 -2.00 6.12
CA SER A 47 13.50 -3.15 5.32
C SER A 47 13.54 -2.77 3.85
N ARG A 48 14.31 -3.49 3.04
CA ARG A 48 14.32 -3.29 1.60
C ARG A 48 12.97 -3.70 1.01
N CYS A 49 12.47 -2.94 0.05
CA CYS A 49 11.37 -3.41 -0.80
C CYS A 49 11.92 -4.41 -1.83
N VAL A 50 11.46 -5.67 -1.76
CA VAL A 50 11.85 -6.74 -2.69
C VAL A 50 10.95 -6.81 -3.94
N GLN A 51 9.88 -6.02 -3.94
CA GLN A 51 8.99 -5.81 -5.09
C GLN A 51 8.87 -4.30 -5.37
N PRO A 52 9.99 -3.64 -5.74
CA PRO A 52 9.94 -2.21 -6.04
C PRO A 52 8.94 -1.97 -7.17
N TYR A 53 8.13 -0.91 -7.04
CA TYR A 53 7.31 -0.46 -8.16
C TYR A 53 8.24 -0.17 -9.36
N GLU A 54 8.01 -0.84 -10.49
CA GLU A 54 8.59 -0.43 -11.76
C GLU A 54 8.06 0.98 -12.09
N ASP A 55 8.91 1.83 -12.67
CA ASP A 55 8.72 3.28 -12.79
C ASP A 55 7.34 3.72 -13.36
N ARG A 56 6.97 4.95 -12.99
CA ARG A 56 5.77 5.81 -13.13
C ARG A 56 4.82 5.65 -14.33
N HIS A 57 5.12 4.81 -15.32
CA HIS A 57 4.43 4.76 -16.60
C HIS A 57 3.90 3.36 -16.97
N SER A 58 4.06 2.34 -16.12
CA SER A 58 3.36 1.07 -16.28
C SER A 58 2.42 0.75 -15.10
N PRO A 59 1.42 1.60 -14.79
CA PRO A 59 0.41 1.29 -13.78
C PRO A 59 -0.50 0.11 -14.16
N ARG A 60 -0.35 -0.50 -15.34
CA ARG A 60 -1.36 -1.37 -15.95
C ARG A 60 -0.92 -2.83 -16.18
N ASN A 61 0.35 -3.16 -15.97
CA ASN A 61 0.86 -4.54 -16.11
C ASN A 61 0.73 -5.40 -14.84
N TRP A 62 -0.04 -4.94 -13.86
CA TRP A 62 -0.22 -5.64 -12.61
C TRP A 62 -1.23 -6.78 -12.77
N ASN A 63 -0.73 -7.94 -13.18
CA ASN A 63 -1.44 -9.20 -13.06
C ASN A 63 -1.46 -9.62 -11.57
N HIS A 64 -2.12 -8.83 -10.72
CA HIS A 64 -2.30 -9.07 -9.29
C HIS A 64 -3.57 -9.88 -8.99
N GLY A 65 -3.91 -10.82 -9.89
CA GLY A 65 -5.11 -11.64 -9.73
C GLY A 65 -5.08 -12.54 -8.50
N GLY A 66 -3.92 -12.67 -7.82
CA GLY A 66 -3.68 -13.50 -6.64
C GLY A 66 -2.99 -14.81 -6.97
N TRP A 67 -3.02 -15.24 -8.24
CA TRP A 67 -2.35 -16.47 -8.69
C TRP A 67 -0.84 -16.36 -8.76
N GLU A 68 -0.30 -15.16 -8.94
CA GLU A 68 1.14 -14.87 -8.86
C GLU A 68 1.74 -15.16 -7.48
N ARG A 69 0.88 -15.40 -6.47
CA ARG A 69 1.25 -15.72 -5.10
C ARG A 69 1.42 -17.21 -4.84
N LYS A 70 1.09 -18.06 -5.82
CA LYS A 70 1.24 -19.52 -5.70
C LYS A 70 2.69 -19.91 -5.40
N SER A 71 2.86 -21.00 -4.66
CA SER A 71 4.15 -21.68 -4.59
C SER A 71 4.38 -22.46 -5.90
N HIS A 72 5.63 -22.59 -6.35
CA HIS A 72 5.95 -23.42 -7.52
C HIS A 72 5.84 -24.93 -7.24
N THR A 73 5.52 -25.32 -6.00
CA THR A 73 5.69 -26.68 -5.48
C THR A 73 4.39 -27.43 -5.25
N GLU A 74 3.23 -26.76 -5.24
CA GLU A 74 1.95 -27.41 -4.91
C GLU A 74 1.05 -27.66 -6.13
N ILE A 75 0.51 -28.89 -6.19
CA ILE A 75 -0.32 -29.39 -7.29
C ILE A 75 -1.80 -29.02 -7.10
N SER A 76 -2.26 -28.75 -5.86
CA SER A 76 -3.67 -28.43 -5.56
C SER A 76 -3.84 -27.03 -5.01
N CYS A 77 -4.50 -26.16 -5.78
CA CYS A 77 -4.66 -24.75 -5.45
C CYS A 77 -5.66 -24.50 -4.30
N ARG A 78 -6.67 -25.36 -4.15
CA ARG A 78 -7.82 -25.14 -3.24
C ARG A 78 -7.44 -25.16 -1.75
N ARG A 79 -6.36 -25.85 -1.41
CA ARG A 79 -5.90 -26.03 -0.02
C ARG A 79 -4.46 -25.61 0.19
N ASP A 80 -3.87 -24.87 -0.75
CA ASP A 80 -2.49 -24.39 -0.63
C ASP A 80 -2.40 -23.39 0.55
N PRO A 81 -1.78 -23.78 1.68
CA PRO A 81 -1.70 -22.93 2.86
C PRO A 81 -0.76 -21.74 2.63
N ILE A 82 0.23 -21.88 1.73
CA ILE A 82 1.16 -20.82 1.37
C ILE A 82 0.42 -19.77 0.55
N LEU A 83 -0.33 -20.20 -0.48
CA LEU A 83 -1.19 -19.32 -1.25
C LEU A 83 -2.20 -18.62 -0.35
N GLY A 84 -2.87 -19.37 0.52
CA GLY A 84 -3.86 -18.84 1.47
C GLY A 84 -3.30 -17.72 2.34
N ARG A 85 -2.15 -17.94 2.96
CA ARG A 85 -1.45 -16.92 3.73
C ARG A 85 -1.12 -15.69 2.87
N ARG A 86 -0.57 -15.88 1.66
CA ARG A 86 -0.13 -14.79 0.79
C ARG A 86 -1.29 -13.96 0.25
N VAL A 87 -2.41 -14.58 -0.12
CA VAL A 87 -3.60 -13.84 -0.57
C VAL A 87 -4.30 -13.13 0.59
N GLN A 88 -4.02 -13.49 1.84
CA GLN A 88 -4.48 -12.77 3.03
C GLN A 88 -3.51 -11.67 3.50
N SER A 89 -2.40 -11.48 2.78
CA SER A 89 -1.43 -10.42 3.07
C SER A 89 -2.09 -9.04 3.21
N THR A 90 -1.80 -8.35 4.31
CA THR A 90 -2.28 -6.99 4.54
C THR A 90 -1.46 -5.95 3.77
N TRP A 91 -0.30 -6.35 3.25
CA TRP A 91 0.60 -5.52 2.45
C TRP A 91 0.22 -5.49 0.96
N GLY A 92 -0.90 -6.11 0.58
CA GLY A 92 -1.46 -6.02 -0.77
C GLY A 92 -0.46 -6.49 -1.83
N PRO A 93 -0.08 -5.65 -2.82
CA PRO A 93 0.94 -5.98 -3.83
C PRO A 93 2.33 -6.32 -3.25
N HIS A 94 2.65 -5.85 -2.04
CA HIS A 94 3.94 -6.03 -1.35
C HIS A 94 3.99 -7.28 -0.47
N TRP A 95 3.21 -8.30 -0.77
CA TRP A 95 3.11 -9.51 0.04
C TRP A 95 4.44 -10.26 0.20
N LYS A 96 5.35 -10.21 -0.80
CA LYS A 96 6.68 -10.80 -0.63
C LYS A 96 7.46 -10.04 0.43
N CYS A 97 7.35 -8.72 0.47
CA CYS A 97 7.99 -7.89 1.49
C CYS A 97 7.48 -8.24 2.89
N GLU A 98 6.19 -8.53 3.04
CA GLU A 98 5.62 -9.01 4.31
C GLU A 98 6.24 -10.36 4.71
N GLU A 99 6.34 -11.33 3.79
CA GLU A 99 6.99 -12.62 4.06
C GLU A 99 8.45 -12.45 4.51
N HIS A 100 9.23 -11.62 3.82
CA HIS A 100 10.63 -11.37 4.18
C HIS A 100 10.73 -10.64 5.53
N ALA A 101 9.80 -9.72 5.82
CA ALA A 101 9.78 -8.99 7.08
C ALA A 101 9.55 -9.88 8.31
N HIS A 102 9.02 -11.09 8.13
CA HIS A 102 8.82 -12.10 9.17
C HIS A 102 9.98 -13.08 9.34
N ILE A 103 10.86 -13.23 8.34
CA ILE A 103 11.91 -14.27 8.33
C ILE A 103 13.18 -13.85 9.12
N GLU A 104 13.18 -12.67 9.74
CA GLU A 104 14.35 -12.02 10.38
C GLU A 104 15.49 -11.77 9.36
N ASP A 105 15.56 -10.52 8.91
CA ASP A 105 16.33 -10.14 7.73
C ASP A 105 17.84 -9.97 8.04
N GLU A 106 18.65 -10.98 7.70
CA GLU A 106 20.12 -10.90 7.70
C GLU A 106 20.66 -9.90 6.65
N GLU A 107 19.89 -9.52 5.61
CA GLU A 107 20.42 -8.70 4.51
C GLU A 107 20.47 -7.20 4.84
N MET A 108 19.56 -6.68 5.67
CA MET A 108 19.64 -5.27 6.09
C MET A 108 20.65 -5.04 7.24
N THR A 109 21.50 -6.02 7.52
CA THR A 109 22.61 -5.91 8.49
C THR A 109 23.54 -4.77 8.14
N GLN A 110 23.85 -4.51 6.86
CA GLN A 110 24.77 -3.44 6.46
C GLN A 110 24.21 -2.04 6.79
N VAL A 111 23.00 -1.74 6.35
CA VAL A 111 22.31 -0.48 6.66
C VAL A 111 22.11 -0.32 8.16
N THR A 112 21.69 -1.39 8.84
CA THR A 112 21.52 -1.38 10.30
C THR A 112 22.86 -1.15 11.01
N SER A 113 23.97 -1.69 10.49
CA SER A 113 25.31 -1.48 11.04
C SER A 113 25.77 -0.04 10.86
N LEU A 114 25.50 0.56 9.69
CA LEU A 114 25.80 1.97 9.44
C LEU A 114 24.97 2.88 10.35
N LEU A 115 23.67 2.61 10.52
CA LEU A 115 22.80 3.32 11.47
C LEU A 115 23.24 3.17 12.94
N ARG A 116 23.96 2.09 13.28
CA ARG A 116 24.52 1.82 14.63
C ARG A 116 25.96 2.28 14.81
N SER A 117 26.57 2.94 13.82
CA SER A 117 27.98 3.31 13.89
C SER A 117 28.23 4.51 14.82
N CYS A 118 27.63 5.66 14.52
CA CYS A 118 27.66 6.83 15.41
C CYS A 118 26.47 7.76 15.14
N LYS A 119 26.21 8.71 16.05
CA LYS A 119 25.10 9.67 15.93
C LYS A 119 25.14 10.47 14.62
N ASP A 120 26.30 10.99 14.24
CA ASP A 120 26.44 11.81 13.04
C ASP A 120 26.19 10.98 11.77
N MET A 121 26.66 9.73 11.73
CA MET A 121 26.40 8.81 10.63
C MET A 121 24.93 8.41 10.56
N PHE A 122 24.30 8.17 11.71
CA PHE A 122 22.87 7.92 11.78
C PHE A 122 22.06 9.08 11.19
N VAL A 123 22.36 10.33 11.57
CA VAL A 123 21.68 11.51 11.02
C VAL A 123 21.92 11.64 9.51
N ASP A 124 23.17 11.51 9.07
CA ASP A 124 23.54 11.63 7.65
C ASP A 124 22.83 10.56 6.80
N ILE A 125 22.76 9.32 7.27
CA ILE A 125 22.08 8.23 6.56
C ILE A 125 20.57 8.44 6.51
N VAL A 126 19.95 8.77 7.65
CA VAL A 126 18.50 9.00 7.68
C VAL A 126 18.13 10.16 6.76
N ASP A 127 18.92 11.23 6.75
CA ASP A 127 18.71 12.35 5.84
C ASP A 127 18.75 11.93 4.37
N GLN A 128 19.75 11.12 4.01
CA GLN A 128 19.91 10.65 2.64
C GLN A 128 18.78 9.71 2.24
N LEU A 129 18.41 8.77 3.11
CA LEU A 129 17.27 7.87 2.91
C LEU A 129 15.96 8.65 2.66
N CYS A 130 15.71 9.72 3.43
CA CYS A 130 14.53 10.57 3.25
C CYS A 130 14.50 11.34 1.92
N GLY A 131 15.68 11.69 1.39
CA GLY A 131 15.82 12.38 0.11
C GLY A 131 15.73 11.44 -1.10
N ILE A 132 16.35 10.26 -1.02
CA ILE A 132 16.53 9.37 -2.19
C ILE A 132 15.52 8.23 -2.26
N ALA A 133 14.98 7.75 -1.14
CA ALA A 133 14.12 6.60 -1.15
C ALA A 133 12.63 6.99 -1.18
N VAL A 134 11.83 6.12 -1.76
CA VAL A 134 10.39 6.06 -1.53
C VAL A 134 10.16 5.25 -0.25
N LEU A 135 9.44 5.85 0.69
CA LEU A 135 9.07 5.19 1.92
C LEU A 135 7.72 4.48 1.75
N HIS A 136 7.69 3.17 1.94
CA HIS A 136 6.46 2.37 1.96
C HIS A 136 5.97 2.16 3.38
N ILE A 137 4.71 2.45 3.64
CA ILE A 137 4.02 2.17 4.89
C ILE A 137 2.75 1.36 4.60
N THR A 138 2.49 0.34 5.41
CA THR A 138 1.40 -0.62 5.18
C THR A 138 0.34 -0.60 6.27
N ASP A 139 0.44 0.34 7.22
CA ASP A 139 -0.45 0.46 8.37
C ASP A 139 -0.59 1.92 8.83
N LEU A 140 -1.67 2.23 9.55
CA LEU A 140 -1.95 3.59 10.04
C LEU A 140 -1.15 3.92 11.31
N GLU A 141 -0.84 2.90 12.10
CA GLU A 141 -0.06 2.96 13.34
C GLU A 141 1.31 3.60 13.11
N THR A 142 1.98 3.26 12.02
CA THR A 142 3.32 3.73 11.72
C THR A 142 3.35 5.23 11.42
N ILE A 143 2.38 5.76 10.65
CA ILE A 143 2.28 7.21 10.40
C ILE A 143 1.97 7.97 11.69
N ASP A 144 1.00 7.48 12.46
CA ASP A 144 0.61 8.08 13.74
C ASP A 144 1.82 8.14 14.70
N TYR A 145 2.56 7.03 14.83
CA TYR A 145 3.78 6.98 15.63
C TYR A 145 4.86 7.97 15.16
N ILE A 146 5.06 8.12 13.84
CA ILE A 146 6.04 9.06 13.28
C ILE A 146 5.72 10.49 13.65
N VAL A 147 4.45 10.87 13.52
CA VAL A 147 3.98 12.24 13.86
C VAL A 147 4.05 12.47 15.37
N GLN A 148 3.63 11.51 16.18
CA GLN A 148 3.76 11.60 17.64
C GLN A 148 5.21 11.76 18.08
N CYS A 149 6.15 11.02 17.46
CA CYS A 149 7.57 11.18 17.73
C CYS A 149 8.11 12.56 17.36
N ALA A 150 7.57 13.20 16.31
CA ALA A 150 7.94 14.55 15.92
C ALA A 150 7.51 15.59 16.96
N ASN A 151 6.33 15.40 17.56
CA ASN A 151 5.74 16.31 18.53
C ASN A 151 6.30 16.12 19.94
N ASN A 152 6.88 14.95 20.23
CA ASN A 152 7.51 14.67 21.52
C ASN A 152 8.91 15.30 21.59
N THR A 153 9.07 16.30 22.47
CA THR A 153 10.32 17.06 22.66
C THR A 153 11.37 16.35 23.52
N SER A 154 11.17 15.07 23.87
CA SER A 154 12.20 14.31 24.58
C SER A 154 13.45 14.31 23.71
N GLY A 155 14.56 14.92 24.18
CA GLY A 155 15.78 15.14 23.39
C GLY A 155 16.51 13.88 22.88
N GLU A 156 15.86 12.72 22.93
CA GLU A 156 16.28 11.48 22.30
C GLU A 156 16.16 11.58 20.78
N LEU A 157 17.26 11.35 20.07
CA LEU A 157 17.25 11.28 18.62
C LEU A 157 16.55 9.98 18.18
N ARG A 158 15.31 10.10 17.71
CA ARG A 158 14.54 8.99 17.18
C ARG A 158 14.49 9.08 15.66
N MET A 159 14.68 7.94 14.99
CA MET A 159 14.55 7.82 13.54
C MET A 159 13.20 8.39 13.05
N ALA A 160 12.11 8.03 13.75
CA ALA A 160 10.77 8.53 13.48
C ALA A 160 10.64 10.07 13.50
N ALA A 161 11.31 10.74 14.43
CA ALA A 161 11.28 12.21 14.53
C ALA A 161 12.09 12.89 13.40
N LEU A 162 13.13 12.24 12.90
CA LEU A 162 13.86 12.72 11.72
C LEU A 162 13.05 12.49 10.44
N LEU A 163 12.42 11.32 10.32
CA LEU A 163 11.60 10.93 9.19
C LEU A 163 10.44 11.90 8.97
N SER A 164 9.67 12.22 10.01
CA SER A 164 8.49 13.11 9.92
C SER A 164 8.77 14.43 9.21
N ASN A 165 9.96 14.99 9.38
CA ASN A 165 10.34 16.29 8.84
C ASN A 165 11.10 16.24 7.52
N ARG A 166 11.48 15.06 7.04
CA ARG A 166 12.41 14.92 5.90
C ARG A 166 11.89 14.05 4.76
N ILE A 167 10.91 13.17 5.00
CA ILE A 167 10.34 12.33 3.95
C ILE A 167 9.77 13.21 2.84
N SER A 168 10.24 12.96 1.61
CA SER A 168 9.75 13.66 0.42
C SER A 168 8.74 12.85 -0.40
N ARG A 169 8.81 11.52 -0.32
CA ARG A 169 7.99 10.59 -1.09
C ARG A 169 7.48 9.46 -0.18
N LEU A 170 6.17 9.37 -0.06
CA LEU A 170 5.49 8.38 0.77
C LEU A 170 4.51 7.57 -0.06
N HIS A 171 4.60 6.25 0.05
CA HIS A 171 3.66 5.31 -0.52
C HIS A 171 2.97 4.57 0.62
N MET A 172 1.65 4.68 0.70
CA MET A 172 0.82 3.98 1.67
C MET A 172 0.03 2.90 0.94
N THR A 173 0.14 1.65 1.40
CA THR A 173 -0.59 0.49 0.86
C THR A 173 -1.46 -0.08 1.95
N LEU A 174 -2.76 0.19 1.89
CA LEU A 174 -3.69 -0.17 2.97
C LEU A 174 -4.74 -1.13 2.44
N ARG A 175 -4.54 -2.43 2.73
CA ARG A 175 -5.57 -3.44 2.58
C ARG A 175 -6.22 -3.71 3.93
N LEU A 176 -7.36 -3.08 4.18
CA LEU A 176 -8.02 -3.11 5.48
C LEU A 176 -9.32 -3.93 5.43
N PRO A 177 -9.86 -4.37 6.57
CA PRO A 177 -11.12 -5.11 6.58
C PRO A 177 -12.27 -4.33 5.93
N LEU A 178 -13.18 -4.98 5.19
CA LEU A 178 -14.32 -4.29 4.56
C LEU A 178 -15.14 -3.46 5.56
N HIS A 179 -15.40 -4.02 6.74
CA HIS A 179 -16.17 -3.35 7.79
C HIS A 179 -15.51 -2.06 8.31
N PHE A 180 -14.19 -1.92 8.17
CA PHE A 180 -13.50 -0.67 8.48
C PHE A 180 -13.97 0.44 7.54
N TYR A 181 -13.96 0.21 6.22
CA TYR A 181 -14.41 1.19 5.23
C TYR A 181 -15.90 1.52 5.38
N GLN A 182 -16.74 0.51 5.61
CA GLN A 182 -18.16 0.70 5.89
C GLN A 182 -18.39 1.60 7.11
N SER A 183 -17.58 1.46 8.17
CA SER A 183 -17.68 2.32 9.35
C SER A 183 -17.37 3.79 9.06
N LEU A 184 -16.51 4.07 8.07
CA LEU A 184 -16.20 5.44 7.64
C LEU A 184 -17.38 6.09 6.92
N GLU A 185 -18.18 5.31 6.17
CA GLU A 185 -19.39 5.80 5.51
C GLU A 185 -20.47 6.19 6.54
N SER A 186 -20.65 5.36 7.57
CA SER A 186 -21.67 5.58 8.60
C SER A 186 -21.34 6.75 9.53
N ALA A 187 -20.05 7.03 9.77
CA ALA A 187 -19.61 8.11 10.65
C ALA A 187 -20.04 9.51 10.17
N GLY A 188 -20.43 9.67 8.90
CA GLY A 188 -20.95 10.91 8.36
C GLY A 188 -22.45 11.15 8.55
N GLY A 189 -23.22 10.18 9.10
CA GLY A 189 -24.68 10.16 8.92
C GLY A 189 -25.58 9.85 10.12
N SER A 190 -25.09 9.48 11.31
CA SER A 190 -26.00 9.18 12.44
C SER A 190 -25.36 9.35 13.82
N GLU A 191 -26.05 10.08 14.71
CA GLU A 191 -25.66 10.34 16.11
C GLU A 191 -25.88 9.15 17.06
N MET A 192 -26.39 8.02 16.57
CA MET A 192 -26.85 6.89 17.42
C MET A 192 -25.90 5.68 17.48
N GLU A 193 -24.81 5.65 16.71
CA GLU A 193 -23.86 4.52 16.71
C GLU A 193 -22.71 4.71 17.70
N PRO A 194 -22.14 3.62 18.28
CA PRO A 194 -20.96 3.69 19.12
C PRO A 194 -19.84 4.43 18.37
N GLY A 195 -19.20 5.39 19.04
CA GLY A 195 -18.23 6.29 18.43
C GLY A 195 -17.12 5.61 17.63
N PRO A 196 -16.44 6.34 16.74
CA PRO A 196 -15.50 5.77 15.78
C PRO A 196 -14.46 4.89 16.45
N THR A 197 -14.23 3.71 15.87
CA THR A 197 -13.19 2.77 16.31
C THR A 197 -11.84 3.48 16.38
N ALA A 198 -10.92 2.98 17.20
CA ALA A 198 -9.59 3.60 17.34
C ALA A 198 -8.88 3.77 15.99
N ILE A 199 -9.06 2.81 15.07
CA ILE A 199 -8.51 2.84 13.72
C ILE A 199 -9.21 3.88 12.83
N ALA A 200 -10.53 4.06 12.94
CA ALA A 200 -11.26 5.09 12.20
C ALA A 200 -10.83 6.51 12.62
N LYS A 201 -10.52 6.72 13.90
CA LYS A 201 -9.94 7.98 14.38
C LYS A 201 -8.58 8.27 13.74
N LYS A 202 -7.71 7.26 13.65
CA LYS A 202 -6.40 7.39 12.97
C LYS A 202 -6.57 7.76 11.50
N TRP A 203 -7.55 7.16 10.82
CA TRP A 203 -7.88 7.52 9.43
C TRP A 203 -8.32 8.98 9.30
N GLN A 204 -9.23 9.45 10.17
CA GLN A 204 -9.68 10.84 10.17
C GLN A 204 -8.54 11.83 10.40
N GLN A 205 -7.55 11.46 11.21
CA GLN A 205 -6.35 12.24 11.50
C GLN A 205 -5.29 12.17 10.39
N LEU A 206 -5.39 11.23 9.45
CA LEU A 206 -4.35 10.97 8.46
C LEU A 206 -4.00 12.22 7.64
N GLY A 207 -5.00 12.96 7.16
CA GLY A 207 -4.77 14.20 6.42
C GLY A 207 -3.95 15.22 7.22
N SER A 208 -4.34 15.47 8.46
CA SER A 208 -3.65 16.38 9.38
C SER A 208 -2.25 15.91 9.81
N ASN A 209 -2.04 14.59 9.87
CA ASN A 209 -0.75 14.00 10.16
C ASN A 209 0.22 14.16 8.98
N LEU A 210 -0.28 13.95 7.76
CA LEU A 210 0.49 14.13 6.54
C LEU A 210 0.79 15.61 6.26
N SER A 211 -0.11 16.54 6.59
CA SER A 211 0.14 17.98 6.42
C SER A 211 1.25 18.53 7.34
N GLN A 212 1.54 17.84 8.45
CA GLN A 212 2.67 18.18 9.33
C GLN A 212 4.04 17.79 8.73
N MET A 213 4.06 16.94 7.69
CA MET A 213 5.30 16.51 7.04
C MET A 213 5.77 17.55 6.02
N ALA A 214 6.45 18.60 6.50
CA ALA A 214 6.78 19.80 5.72
C ALA A 214 7.59 19.54 4.42
N GLN A 215 8.34 18.43 4.35
CA GLN A 215 9.12 18.06 3.16
C GLN A 215 8.39 17.08 2.23
N LEU A 216 7.21 16.59 2.61
CA LEU A 216 6.45 15.66 1.79
C LEU A 216 5.99 16.37 0.51
N ARG A 217 6.32 15.77 -0.65
CA ARG A 217 6.00 16.31 -1.98
C ARG A 217 5.14 15.35 -2.79
N LYS A 218 5.26 14.04 -2.54
CA LYS A 218 4.48 13.03 -3.24
C LYS A 218 3.90 12.02 -2.27
N LEU A 219 2.60 11.78 -2.40
CA LEU A 219 1.86 10.78 -1.67
C LEU A 219 1.21 9.84 -2.69
N HIS A 220 1.51 8.55 -2.59
CA HIS A 220 0.79 7.50 -3.31
C HIS A 220 -0.04 6.71 -2.29
N LEU A 221 -1.36 6.75 -2.40
CA LEU A 221 -2.29 6.05 -1.51
C LEU A 221 -2.97 4.92 -2.29
N TRP A 222 -2.56 3.69 -2.02
CA TRP A 222 -3.20 2.48 -2.54
C TRP A 222 -4.15 1.91 -1.51
N LEU A 223 -5.42 1.73 -1.88
CA LEU A 223 -6.48 1.23 -1.01
C LEU A 223 -7.11 -0.03 -1.60
N ASP A 224 -7.43 -1.00 -0.76
CA ASP A 224 -8.26 -2.17 -1.09
C ASP A 224 -8.84 -2.74 0.22
N HIS A 225 -9.76 -3.69 0.13
CA HIS A 225 -10.21 -4.47 1.27
C HIS A 225 -9.93 -5.97 1.13
N ASP A 226 -10.14 -6.72 2.20
CA ASP A 226 -9.88 -8.16 2.28
C ASP A 226 -11.07 -9.04 1.80
N ASP A 227 -12.28 -8.50 1.83
CA ASP A 227 -13.52 -9.23 1.48
C ASP A 227 -13.59 -9.65 -0.01
N ILE A 228 -14.50 -10.55 -0.34
CA ILE A 228 -14.71 -11.07 -1.69
C ILE A 228 -15.53 -10.10 -2.55
N CYS A 229 -16.39 -9.27 -1.96
CA CYS A 229 -17.26 -8.37 -2.72
C CYS A 229 -16.48 -7.33 -3.53
N SER A 230 -17.10 -6.76 -4.57
CA SER A 230 -16.48 -5.70 -5.36
C SER A 230 -16.24 -4.44 -4.53
N TRP A 231 -15.13 -3.75 -4.80
CA TRP A 231 -14.82 -2.42 -4.25
C TRP A 231 -15.92 -1.39 -4.56
N SER A 232 -16.62 -1.57 -5.67
CA SER A 232 -17.72 -0.70 -6.15
C SER A 232 -18.92 -0.62 -5.19
N THR A 233 -18.94 -1.44 -4.13
CA THR A 233 -19.95 -1.36 -3.07
C THR A 233 -19.66 -0.21 -2.10
N LEU A 234 -18.43 0.28 -2.04
CA LEU A 234 -17.99 1.32 -1.11
C LEU A 234 -18.19 2.74 -1.65
N ASN A 235 -18.36 3.70 -0.74
CA ASN A 235 -18.42 5.13 -1.05
C ASN A 235 -17.03 5.75 -0.95
N GLU A 236 -16.32 5.80 -2.08
CA GLU A 236 -14.98 6.37 -2.17
C GLU A 236 -14.92 7.83 -1.74
N HIS A 237 -15.96 8.63 -2.03
CA HIS A 237 -16.00 10.02 -1.56
C HIS A 237 -15.98 10.07 -0.03
N ALA A 238 -16.81 9.27 0.65
CA ALA A 238 -16.83 9.23 2.10
C ALA A 238 -15.47 8.79 2.70
N ILE A 239 -14.79 7.86 2.04
CA ILE A 239 -13.51 7.29 2.49
C ILE A 239 -12.35 8.28 2.27
N VAL A 240 -12.22 8.83 1.06
CA VAL A 240 -10.98 9.51 0.61
C VAL A 240 -11.11 11.04 0.63
N GLN A 241 -12.30 11.59 0.37
CA GLN A 241 -12.50 13.05 0.31
C GLN A 241 -12.06 13.78 1.59
N PRO A 242 -12.25 13.24 2.82
CA PRO A 242 -11.76 13.89 4.04
C PRO A 242 -10.25 14.11 4.05
N ILE A 243 -9.47 13.16 3.50
CA ILE A 243 -8.01 13.26 3.43
C ILE A 243 -7.60 14.27 2.36
N ILE A 244 -8.14 14.16 1.14
CA ILE A 244 -7.83 15.08 0.04
C ILE A 244 -8.15 16.52 0.44
N SER A 245 -9.29 16.73 1.11
CA SER A 245 -9.72 18.08 1.51
C SER A 245 -8.76 18.72 2.52
N GLN A 246 -8.24 17.94 3.46
CA GLN A 246 -7.23 18.42 4.44
C GLN A 246 -5.86 18.69 3.78
N LEU A 247 -5.55 18.02 2.68
CA LEU A 247 -4.27 18.14 1.97
C LEU A 247 -4.31 19.14 0.81
N ARG A 248 -5.46 19.75 0.51
CA ARG A 248 -5.67 20.62 -0.66
C ARG A 248 -4.61 21.72 -0.80
N ASP A 249 -4.27 22.38 0.30
CA ASP A 249 -3.39 23.56 0.30
C ASP A 249 -1.92 23.21 0.60
N SER A 250 -1.58 21.92 0.69
CA SER A 250 -0.22 21.47 1.03
C SER A 250 0.77 21.52 -0.15
N GLY A 251 0.28 21.73 -1.38
CA GLY A 251 1.10 21.64 -2.60
C GLY A 251 1.55 20.20 -2.93
N LEU A 252 1.01 19.20 -2.22
CA LEU A 252 1.34 17.79 -2.37
C LEU A 252 0.77 17.20 -3.68
N GLU A 253 1.60 16.44 -4.40
CA GLU A 253 1.16 15.57 -5.50
C GLU A 253 0.58 14.29 -4.89
N ILE A 254 -0.73 14.06 -5.06
CA ILE A 254 -1.43 12.89 -4.52
C ILE A 254 -1.76 11.96 -5.67
N THR A 255 -1.38 10.68 -5.58
CA THR A 255 -1.85 9.62 -6.45
C THR A 255 -2.72 8.67 -5.65
N LEU A 256 -3.98 8.53 -6.03
CA LEU A 256 -4.92 7.58 -5.46
C LEU A 256 -4.94 6.36 -6.37
N ALA A 257 -4.52 5.22 -5.84
CA ALA A 257 -4.59 3.94 -6.52
C ALA A 257 -5.77 3.14 -5.92
N LEU A 258 -6.91 3.14 -6.63
CA LEU A 258 -8.14 2.50 -6.18
C LEU A 258 -8.48 1.30 -7.09
N PRO A 259 -9.20 0.28 -6.60
CA PRO A 259 -9.65 -0.81 -7.46
C PRO A 259 -10.60 -0.32 -8.55
N ASN A 260 -10.70 -1.08 -9.62
CA ASN A 260 -11.64 -0.79 -10.69
C ASN A 260 -13.09 -0.82 -10.19
N LEU A 261 -13.95 -0.02 -10.84
CA LEU A 261 -15.38 0.00 -10.56
C LEU A 261 -16.13 -0.88 -11.56
N HIS A 262 -17.03 -1.70 -11.05
CA HIS A 262 -17.97 -2.45 -11.85
C HIS A 262 -18.97 -1.48 -12.51
N PRO A 263 -19.17 -1.54 -13.84
CA PRO A 263 -20.01 -0.59 -14.58
C PRO A 263 -21.48 -0.50 -14.14
N LEU A 264 -22.02 -1.53 -13.48
CA LEU A 264 -23.39 -1.56 -12.98
C LEU A 264 -23.55 -0.94 -11.58
N LEU A 265 -22.44 -0.77 -10.85
CA LEU A 265 -22.42 -0.31 -9.47
C LEU A 265 -21.79 1.08 -9.33
N GLU A 266 -21.03 1.53 -10.34
CA GLU A 266 -20.41 2.86 -10.32
C GLU A 266 -21.46 3.99 -10.32
N SER A 267 -21.12 5.07 -9.64
CA SER A 267 -22.00 6.23 -9.48
C SER A 267 -21.15 7.45 -9.13
N GLU A 268 -21.36 8.57 -9.84
CA GLU A 268 -20.61 9.82 -9.61
C GLU A 268 -20.80 10.38 -8.19
N THR A 269 -21.92 10.05 -7.52
CA THR A 269 -22.20 10.51 -6.14
C THR A 269 -21.47 9.71 -5.06
N ARG A 270 -21.02 8.48 -5.37
CA ARG A 270 -20.30 7.60 -4.44
C ARG A 270 -18.82 7.42 -4.82
N HIS A 271 -18.51 7.53 -6.10
CA HIS A 271 -17.22 7.10 -6.65
C HIS A 271 -16.54 8.20 -7.47
N PHE A 272 -15.22 8.14 -7.52
CA PHE A 272 -14.41 8.95 -8.41
C PHE A 272 -14.37 8.34 -9.81
N ILE A 273 -15.39 8.59 -10.63
CA ILE A 273 -15.39 8.14 -12.05
C ILE A 273 -14.41 8.99 -12.89
N ARG A 274 -14.15 10.22 -12.44
CA ARG A 274 -13.17 11.14 -13.04
C ARG A 274 -12.10 11.47 -12.02
N HIS A 275 -11.01 12.07 -12.49
CA HIS A 275 -9.98 12.60 -11.62
C HIS A 275 -10.59 13.53 -10.55
N PRO A 276 -10.26 13.34 -9.26
CA PRO A 276 -10.61 14.29 -8.23
C PRO A 276 -10.03 15.68 -8.56
N PRO A 277 -10.61 16.76 -8.02
CA PRO A 277 -10.03 18.09 -8.19
C PRO A 277 -8.62 18.19 -7.57
N SER A 278 -7.89 19.25 -7.95
CA SER A 278 -6.56 19.61 -7.43
C SER A 278 -5.42 18.73 -7.95
N ASN A 279 -4.24 18.75 -7.28
CA ASN A 279 -3.04 17.97 -7.62
C ASN A 279 -3.19 16.45 -7.32
N THR A 280 -4.38 15.90 -7.59
CA THR A 280 -4.76 14.53 -7.28
C THR A 280 -4.94 13.73 -8.57
N PHE A 281 -4.13 12.70 -8.73
CA PHE A 281 -4.20 11.74 -9.81
C PHE A 281 -4.94 10.49 -9.34
N LEU A 282 -5.79 9.95 -10.20
CA LEU A 282 -6.53 8.71 -9.94
C LEU A 282 -5.98 7.64 -10.86
N CYS A 283 -5.56 6.54 -10.26
CA CYS A 283 -5.13 5.33 -10.93
C CYS A 283 -6.11 4.22 -10.53
N ARG A 284 -6.64 3.51 -11.53
CA ARG A 284 -7.55 2.40 -11.35
C ARG A 284 -6.81 1.10 -11.63
N ASN A 285 -6.97 0.12 -10.75
CA ASN A 285 -6.24 -1.15 -10.83
C ASN A 285 -7.19 -2.34 -10.73
N ALA A 286 -6.87 -3.42 -11.43
CA ALA A 286 -7.55 -4.69 -11.23
C ALA A 286 -7.33 -5.20 -9.81
N ARG A 287 -8.40 -5.70 -9.19
CA ARG A 287 -8.38 -6.27 -7.85
C ARG A 287 -7.85 -7.71 -7.90
N GLN A 288 -7.42 -8.23 -6.76
CA GLN A 288 -7.22 -9.67 -6.65
C GLN A 288 -8.55 -10.41 -6.82
N HIS A 289 -8.48 -11.62 -7.37
CA HIS A 289 -9.64 -12.47 -7.61
C HIS A 289 -9.57 -13.77 -6.80
N VAL A 290 -8.46 -14.01 -6.13
CA VAL A 290 -8.23 -15.17 -5.28
C VAL A 290 -8.28 -14.72 -3.82
N HIS A 291 -9.18 -15.33 -3.05
CA HIS A 291 -9.43 -15.01 -1.65
C HIS A 291 -9.39 -16.27 -0.78
N VAL A 292 -9.43 -16.08 0.53
CA VAL A 292 -9.68 -17.16 1.49
C VAL A 292 -11.07 -16.96 2.07
N ALA A 293 -11.90 -18.00 1.99
CA ALA A 293 -13.17 -18.07 2.72
C ALA A 293 -13.15 -19.22 3.71
N VAL A 294 -13.90 -19.09 4.80
CA VAL A 294 -14.13 -20.21 5.72
C VAL A 294 -15.35 -21.00 5.24
N LYS A 295 -15.14 -22.22 4.79
CA LYS A 295 -16.21 -23.17 4.42
C LYS A 295 -16.10 -24.40 5.33
N ASP A 296 -17.20 -24.76 5.98
CA ASP A 296 -17.26 -25.87 6.96
C ASP A 296 -16.19 -25.78 8.06
N GLY A 297 -15.94 -24.56 8.56
CA GLY A 297 -14.94 -24.29 9.59
C GLY A 297 -13.48 -24.41 9.13
N ARG A 298 -13.23 -24.54 7.82
CA ARG A 298 -11.88 -24.63 7.25
C ARG A 298 -11.62 -23.50 6.25
N PRO A 299 -10.43 -22.89 6.27
CA PRO A 299 -10.04 -21.95 5.23
C PRO A 299 -9.92 -22.68 3.90
N GLN A 300 -10.53 -22.12 2.86
CA GLN A 300 -10.46 -22.61 1.49
C GLN A 300 -10.13 -21.45 0.57
N ILE A 301 -9.29 -21.71 -0.43
CA ILE A 301 -9.07 -20.76 -1.51
C ILE A 301 -10.35 -20.70 -2.33
N VAL A 302 -10.91 -19.50 -2.45
CA VAL A 302 -12.06 -19.23 -3.28
C VAL A 302 -11.70 -18.20 -4.33
N TYR A 303 -12.39 -18.27 -5.44
CA TYR A 303 -12.20 -17.38 -6.56
C TYR A 303 -13.46 -16.53 -6.74
N SER A 304 -13.27 -15.23 -6.93
CA SER A 304 -14.33 -14.28 -7.21
C SER A 304 -13.89 -13.32 -8.29
N ARG A 305 -14.73 -13.21 -9.31
CA ARG A 305 -14.51 -12.27 -10.42
C ARG A 305 -14.84 -10.88 -9.92
N ASP A 306 -13.99 -9.94 -10.30
CA ASP A 306 -14.24 -8.51 -10.18
C ASP A 306 -13.93 -7.89 -11.54
N PHE A 307 -14.40 -6.68 -11.78
CA PHE A 307 -14.24 -6.05 -13.09
C PHE A 307 -12.75 -5.71 -13.36
N PRO A 308 -12.20 -6.01 -14.56
CA PRO A 308 -12.86 -6.67 -15.69
C PRO A 308 -12.79 -8.21 -15.62
N VAL A 309 -13.92 -8.85 -15.87
CA VAL A 309 -14.11 -10.29 -15.93
C VAL A 309 -13.64 -10.90 -17.26
N LEU A 310 -13.64 -10.15 -18.36
CA LEU A 310 -13.17 -10.61 -19.67
C LEU A 310 -11.72 -11.07 -19.64
N ARG A 311 -10.90 -10.57 -18.72
CA ARG A 311 -9.50 -10.99 -18.55
C ARG A 311 -9.34 -12.51 -18.34
N PHE A 312 -10.40 -13.19 -17.92
CA PHE A 312 -10.42 -14.65 -17.74
C PHE A 312 -10.78 -15.43 -19.00
N SER A 313 -11.17 -14.76 -20.08
CA SER A 313 -11.35 -15.36 -21.39
C SER A 313 -10.00 -15.49 -22.10
N LEU A 314 -9.77 -16.64 -22.75
CA LEU A 314 -8.56 -16.87 -23.57
C LEU A 314 -8.38 -15.82 -24.67
N GLU A 315 -9.48 -15.26 -25.17
CA GLU A 315 -9.45 -14.24 -26.23
C GLU A 315 -8.89 -12.89 -25.75
N TYR A 316 -9.07 -12.58 -24.47
CA TYR A 316 -8.76 -11.27 -23.89
C TYR A 316 -7.61 -11.32 -22.86
N HIS A 317 -7.14 -12.52 -22.48
CA HIS A 317 -6.10 -12.70 -21.45
C HIS A 317 -4.80 -11.94 -21.76
N ASP A 318 -4.39 -11.93 -23.04
CA ASP A 318 -3.13 -11.31 -23.47
C ASP A 318 -3.30 -9.86 -23.97
N GLN A 319 -4.53 -9.33 -23.94
CA GLN A 319 -4.81 -7.96 -24.37
C GLN A 319 -4.44 -6.94 -23.28
N PRO A 320 -4.08 -5.70 -23.66
CA PRO A 320 -3.90 -4.61 -22.71
C PRO A 320 -5.14 -4.41 -21.85
N ILE A 321 -4.95 -4.21 -20.54
CA ILE A 321 -6.07 -4.18 -19.58
C ILE A 321 -7.07 -3.05 -19.85
N ASP A 322 -6.61 -1.93 -20.39
CA ASP A 322 -7.43 -0.80 -20.80
C ASP A 322 -8.38 -1.14 -21.96
N GLU A 323 -7.89 -1.92 -22.93
CA GLU A 323 -8.72 -2.40 -24.04
C GLU A 323 -9.77 -3.39 -23.51
N VAL A 324 -9.37 -4.31 -22.63
CA VAL A 324 -10.30 -5.29 -22.00
C VAL A 324 -11.38 -4.59 -21.19
N GLU A 325 -11.02 -3.58 -20.39
CA GLU A 325 -11.97 -2.77 -19.61
C GLU A 325 -12.96 -2.01 -20.51
N GLU A 326 -12.49 -1.44 -21.62
CA GLU A 326 -13.33 -0.70 -22.57
C GLU A 326 -14.36 -1.62 -23.25
N VAL A 327 -13.91 -2.79 -23.73
CA VAL A 327 -14.78 -3.80 -24.35
C VAL A 327 -15.82 -4.29 -23.35
N GLU A 328 -15.41 -4.65 -22.14
CA GLU A 328 -16.34 -5.13 -21.11
C GLU A 328 -17.36 -4.07 -20.71
N ARG A 329 -16.93 -2.80 -20.58
CA ARG A 329 -17.83 -1.66 -20.33
C ARG A 329 -18.85 -1.50 -21.47
N ALA A 330 -18.45 -1.68 -22.72
CA ALA A 330 -19.37 -1.62 -23.85
C ALA A 330 -20.41 -2.76 -23.80
N MET A 331 -19.97 -3.98 -23.51
CA MET A 331 -20.86 -5.14 -23.37
C MET A 331 -21.90 -4.93 -22.25
N TRP A 332 -21.47 -4.44 -21.09
CA TRP A 332 -22.40 -4.13 -19.99
C TRP A 332 -23.42 -3.05 -20.38
N LYS A 333 -23.00 -2.02 -21.14
CA LYS A 333 -23.91 -0.96 -21.64
C LYS A 333 -24.94 -1.49 -22.66
N GLU A 334 -24.58 -2.51 -23.42
CA GLU A 334 -25.48 -3.22 -24.33
C GLU A 334 -26.42 -4.21 -23.61
N GLY A 335 -26.29 -4.35 -22.28
CA GLY A 335 -27.09 -5.25 -21.47
C GLY A 335 -26.62 -6.71 -21.54
N ILE A 336 -25.40 -6.96 -22.01
CA ILE A 336 -24.80 -8.29 -22.04
C ILE A 336 -24.28 -8.62 -20.63
N ASP A 337 -24.74 -9.74 -20.08
CA ASP A 337 -24.19 -10.33 -18.85
C ASP A 337 -22.83 -10.95 -19.15
N VAL A 338 -21.76 -10.15 -18.97
CA VAL A 338 -20.39 -10.55 -19.33
C VAL A 338 -19.90 -11.70 -18.46
N GLU A 339 -20.30 -11.75 -17.19
CA GLU A 339 -19.96 -12.86 -16.31
C GLU A 339 -20.51 -14.18 -16.84
N ARG A 340 -21.79 -14.18 -17.22
CA ARG A 340 -22.42 -15.34 -17.85
C ARG A 340 -21.76 -15.69 -19.17
N TRP A 341 -21.49 -14.70 -20.02
CA TRP A 341 -20.82 -14.90 -21.30
C TRP A 341 -19.45 -15.57 -21.12
N VAL A 342 -18.64 -15.11 -20.16
CA VAL A 342 -17.33 -15.73 -19.85
C VAL A 342 -17.51 -17.17 -19.37
N ILE A 343 -18.50 -17.45 -18.52
CA ILE A 343 -18.80 -18.82 -18.05
C ILE A 343 -19.14 -19.75 -19.22
N GLU A 344 -20.05 -19.30 -20.09
CA GLU A 344 -20.56 -20.08 -21.22
C GLU A 344 -19.47 -20.34 -22.28
N THR A 345 -18.60 -19.36 -22.53
CA THR A 345 -17.57 -19.44 -23.58
C THR A 345 -16.30 -20.15 -23.14
N THR A 346 -15.90 -20.01 -21.87
CA THR A 346 -14.68 -20.65 -21.36
C THR A 346 -14.92 -22.05 -20.81
N GLY A 347 -16.19 -22.46 -20.63
CA GLY A 347 -16.54 -23.69 -19.92
C GLY A 347 -16.21 -23.65 -18.42
N ASN A 348 -15.69 -22.52 -17.93
CA ASN A 348 -15.24 -22.32 -16.57
C ASN A 348 -16.35 -21.65 -15.77
N GLY A 349 -17.25 -22.47 -15.22
CA GLY A 349 -18.15 -22.01 -14.17
C GLY A 349 -17.38 -21.38 -12.99
N PRO A 350 -18.07 -20.66 -12.08
CA PRO A 350 -17.46 -20.20 -10.82
C PRO A 350 -16.87 -21.36 -9.97
N GLU A 351 -17.18 -22.61 -10.33
CA GLU A 351 -16.68 -23.86 -9.76
C GLU A 351 -15.53 -24.49 -10.55
N LEU A 352 -14.57 -23.73 -11.09
CA LEU A 352 -13.36 -24.37 -11.58
C LEU A 352 -12.61 -25.06 -10.42
N ASP A 353 -12.79 -26.38 -10.35
CA ASP A 353 -11.83 -27.35 -9.85
C ASP A 353 -10.59 -27.26 -10.74
N ILE A 354 -9.59 -26.52 -10.28
CA ILE A 354 -8.17 -26.71 -10.64
C ILE A 354 -7.38 -26.93 -9.35
#